data_AF-A0A6A3H6N2-F1
#
_entry.id   AF-A0A6A3H6N2-F1
#
_cell.length_a   1.000
_cell.length_b   1.000
_cell.length_c   1.000
_cell.angle_alpha   90.00
_cell.angle_beta   90.00
_cell.angle_gamma   90.00
#
_symmetry.space_group_name_H-M   'P 1'
#
loop_
_entity.id
_entity.type
_entity.pdbx_description
1 polymer ?
#
loop_
_entity_poly.entity_id
_entity_poly.type
_entity_poly.pdbx_seq_one_letter_code
_entity_poly.pdbx_strand_id
1 'polypeptide(L)'
;MTTMEVAQIANGIHWTVVETGAKDNAAAADRTKLRRFQDAGSIVFCAHPRVHSIQWSVPDNIANKHVLTALKQQPFRRCKEAQAGLAAQIDKLHGLARSSPWQAATLHQTPKKLWTHERELTAYQVWVSYRVATAQLNLYHSGRQYDNSCCKLQACKGTKETLVHVMWGCPCAQACWQKLLSNWTGKHWTGKDIERFITNCASRTAPALAQGIADRFNHEHPDDAQQYVAIWKRIWHILCSVCITTLWIQRNRVVFNQEEVTEESSVQEFWTTGMRQLTALAKRERRNPDTVIQG
;
A
#
# COMPACT_ATOMS: atom_id res chain seq x y z
N MET A 1 -34.44 -22.80 -4.85
CA MET A 1 -33.02 -22.57 -5.21
C MET A 1 -32.52 -21.50 -4.27
N THR A 2 -31.58 -21.84 -3.40
CA THR A 2 -31.19 -20.99 -2.29
C THR A 2 -29.68 -21.00 -2.15
N THR A 3 -29.09 -19.90 -2.60
CA THR A 3 -27.66 -19.58 -2.53
C THR A 3 -27.30 -19.14 -1.11
N MET A 4 -26.20 -19.66 -0.56
CA MET A 4 -25.61 -19.12 0.68
C MET A 4 -24.72 -17.93 0.34
N GLU A 5 -25.08 -16.75 0.86
CA GLU A 5 -24.32 -15.52 0.63
C GLU A 5 -23.51 -15.11 1.85
N VAL A 6 -22.36 -14.48 1.60
CA VAL A 6 -21.48 -13.90 2.62
C VAL A 6 -21.17 -12.46 2.27
N ALA A 7 -21.16 -11.57 3.26
CA ALA A 7 -20.82 -10.15 3.09
C ALA A 7 -19.63 -9.76 3.95
N GLN A 8 -18.86 -8.82 3.41
CA GLN A 8 -17.74 -8.22 4.11
C GLN A 8 -18.28 -7.30 5.21
N ILE A 9 -17.78 -7.45 6.43
CA ILE A 9 -18.14 -6.52 7.50
C ILE A 9 -17.39 -5.20 7.33
N ALA A 10 -17.90 -4.12 7.92
CA ALA A 10 -17.41 -2.75 7.72
C ALA A 10 -15.90 -2.55 8.00
N ASN A 11 -15.26 -3.44 8.76
CA ASN A 11 -13.82 -3.39 9.01
C ASN A 11 -12.96 -3.80 7.80
N GLY A 12 -13.56 -4.30 6.71
CA GLY A 12 -12.86 -4.66 5.48
C GLY A 12 -11.98 -5.91 5.59
N ILE A 13 -11.96 -6.59 6.74
CA ILE A 13 -11.03 -7.70 7.04
C ILE A 13 -11.76 -9.02 7.23
N HIS A 14 -12.99 -9.00 7.77
CA HIS A 14 -13.75 -10.21 8.09
C HIS A 14 -15.03 -10.29 7.25
N TRP A 15 -15.58 -11.50 7.17
CA TRP A 15 -16.79 -11.80 6.41
C TRP A 15 -17.80 -12.53 7.30
N THR A 16 -19.08 -12.32 7.04
CA THR A 16 -20.19 -12.93 7.79
C THR A 16 -21.21 -13.55 6.84
N VAL A 17 -21.89 -14.61 7.28
CA VAL A 17 -22.99 -15.24 6.53
C VAL A 17 -24.22 -14.34 6.56
N VAL A 18 -24.73 -13.98 5.38
CA VAL A 18 -25.87 -13.08 5.20
C VAL A 18 -27.15 -13.86 5.03
N GLU A 19 -28.22 -13.35 5.60
CA GLU A 19 -29.57 -13.83 5.28
C GLU A 19 -30.03 -13.19 3.98
N THR A 20 -30.07 -13.98 2.91
CA THR A 20 -30.87 -13.65 1.73
C THR A 20 -32.33 -13.70 2.13
N GLY A 21 -33.09 -12.62 1.95
CA GLY A 21 -34.46 -12.44 2.47
C GLY A 21 -35.53 -13.46 2.04
N ALA A 22 -35.18 -14.51 1.30
CA ALA A 22 -36.05 -15.65 1.04
C ALA A 22 -36.04 -16.63 2.22
N LYS A 23 -37.22 -17.00 2.74
CA LYS A 23 -37.38 -18.03 3.80
C LYS A 23 -36.94 -19.40 3.28
N ASP A 24 -35.66 -19.68 3.44
CA ASP A 24 -35.04 -20.92 3.01
C ASP A 24 -34.92 -21.91 4.16
N ASN A 25 -35.95 -22.71 4.39
CA ASN A 25 -35.94 -23.68 5.49
C ASN A 25 -34.91 -24.80 5.30
N ALA A 26 -34.46 -25.07 4.06
CA ALA A 26 -33.56 -26.17 3.75
C ALA A 26 -32.11 -25.91 4.23
N ALA A 27 -31.58 -24.69 4.04
CA ALA A 27 -30.22 -24.36 4.49
C ALA A 27 -30.16 -23.73 5.90
N ALA A 28 -31.27 -23.67 6.63
CA ALA A 28 -31.34 -23.03 7.96
C ALA A 28 -30.49 -23.74 9.02
N ALA A 29 -30.46 -25.08 9.00
CA ALA A 29 -29.62 -25.87 9.89
C ALA A 29 -28.12 -25.65 9.59
N ASP A 30 -27.76 -25.62 8.30
CA ASP A 30 -26.38 -25.40 7.86
C ASP A 30 -25.89 -23.97 8.15
N ARG A 31 -26.74 -22.95 8.00
CA ARG A 31 -26.43 -21.56 8.41
C ARG A 31 -26.19 -21.45 9.91
N THR A 32 -27.03 -22.08 10.72
CA THR A 32 -26.88 -22.11 12.18
C THR A 32 -25.56 -22.79 12.58
N LYS A 33 -25.23 -23.91 11.93
CA LYS A 33 -23.98 -24.63 12.14
C LYS A 33 -22.76 -23.79 11.76
N LEU A 34 -22.78 -23.10 10.62
CA LEU A 34 -21.71 -22.22 10.16
C LEU A 34 -21.51 -21.01 11.08
N ARG A 35 -22.59 -20.36 11.52
CA ARG A 35 -22.53 -19.26 12.52
C ARG A 35 -21.87 -19.74 13.81
N ARG A 36 -22.29 -20.88 14.33
CA ARG A 36 -21.69 -21.47 15.55
C ARG A 36 -20.19 -21.72 15.40
N PHE A 37 -19.73 -22.20 14.24
CA PHE A 37 -18.30 -22.39 13.99
C PHE A 37 -17.53 -21.08 13.79
N GLN A 38 -18.18 -20.05 13.25
CA GLN A 38 -17.62 -18.71 13.14
C GLN A 38 -17.45 -18.06 14.52
N ASP A 39 -18.48 -18.14 15.38
CA ASP A 39 -18.46 -17.61 16.76
C ASP A 39 -17.43 -18.34 17.65
N ALA A 40 -17.25 -19.64 17.42
CA ALA A 40 -16.21 -20.44 18.07
C ALA A 40 -14.80 -20.21 17.49
N GLY A 41 -14.63 -19.29 16.53
CA GLY A 41 -13.34 -19.01 15.88
C GLY A 41 -12.78 -20.18 15.05
N SER A 42 -13.59 -21.22 14.82
CA SER A 42 -13.19 -22.43 14.09
C SER A 42 -13.21 -22.24 12.57
N ILE A 43 -13.93 -21.22 12.08
CA ILE A 43 -13.90 -20.75 10.69
C ILE A 43 -13.62 -19.25 10.71
N VAL A 44 -12.43 -18.86 10.25
CA VAL A 44 -12.02 -17.45 10.15
C VAL A 44 -11.73 -17.14 8.69
N PHE A 45 -12.53 -16.26 8.09
CA PHE A 45 -12.27 -15.73 6.75
C PHE A 45 -11.31 -14.53 6.84
N CYS A 46 -10.02 -14.79 7.02
CA CYS A 46 -8.99 -13.74 6.99
C CYS A 46 -8.72 -13.26 5.55
N ALA A 47 -8.71 -11.93 5.38
CA ALA A 47 -8.55 -11.31 4.07
C ALA A 47 -7.08 -11.22 3.59
N HIS A 48 -6.71 -11.97 2.53
CA HIS A 48 -5.53 -11.69 1.70
C HIS A 48 -5.92 -10.81 0.49
N PRO A 49 -5.40 -9.59 0.30
CA PRO A 49 -5.92 -8.61 -0.66
C PRO A 49 -6.00 -9.01 -2.15
N ARG A 50 -5.39 -10.12 -2.55
CA ARG A 50 -5.49 -10.68 -3.92
C ARG A 50 -6.59 -11.75 -4.09
N VAL A 51 -7.25 -12.16 -3.01
CA VAL A 51 -8.25 -13.25 -2.99
C VAL A 51 -9.67 -12.72 -2.73
N HIS A 52 -9.84 -11.48 -2.27
CA HIS A 52 -11.11 -11.01 -1.67
C HIS A 52 -11.93 -10.00 -2.48
N SER A 53 -11.65 -9.84 -3.78
CA SER A 53 -12.65 -9.32 -4.73
C SER A 53 -13.51 -10.47 -5.33
N ILE A 54 -13.46 -11.66 -4.73
CA ILE A 54 -14.12 -12.87 -5.21
C ILE A 54 -15.44 -13.03 -4.45
N GLN A 55 -16.57 -12.78 -5.11
CA GLN A 55 -17.83 -13.36 -4.66
C GLN A 55 -17.71 -14.89 -4.77
N TRP A 56 -17.72 -15.56 -3.62
CA TRP A 56 -17.70 -17.01 -3.54
C TRP A 56 -19.08 -17.54 -3.85
N SER A 57 -19.23 -18.25 -4.97
CA SER A 57 -20.48 -18.89 -5.34
C SER A 57 -20.20 -20.30 -5.86
N VAL A 58 -20.96 -21.29 -5.40
CA VAL A 58 -20.83 -22.67 -5.90
C VAL A 58 -22.09 -22.98 -6.70
N PRO A 59 -21.98 -23.45 -7.95
CA PRO A 59 -23.15 -23.83 -8.73
C PRO A 59 -23.95 -24.94 -8.06
N ASP A 60 -25.28 -24.89 -8.19
CA ASP A 60 -26.22 -25.81 -7.54
C ASP A 60 -26.02 -27.29 -7.89
N ASN A 61 -25.28 -27.59 -8.95
CA ASN A 61 -24.97 -28.96 -9.37
C ASN A 61 -23.82 -29.61 -8.57
N ILE A 62 -23.15 -28.88 -7.67
CA ILE A 62 -22.07 -29.41 -6.83
C ILE A 62 -22.66 -29.98 -5.54
N ALA A 63 -22.52 -31.30 -5.34
CA ALA A 63 -22.96 -31.94 -4.11
C ALA A 63 -22.26 -31.36 -2.86
N ASN A 64 -22.97 -31.29 -1.73
CA ASN A 64 -22.49 -30.71 -0.46
C ASN A 64 -21.10 -31.20 -0.03
N LYS A 65 -20.80 -32.50 -0.21
CA LYS A 65 -19.49 -33.09 0.11
C LYS A 65 -18.31 -32.51 -0.70
N HIS A 66 -18.59 -31.86 -1.82
CA HIS A 66 -17.60 -31.28 -2.75
C HIS A 66 -17.54 -29.75 -2.71
N VAL A 67 -18.43 -29.08 -1.97
CA VAL A 67 -18.49 -27.60 -1.86
C VAL A 67 -17.15 -27.02 -1.43
N LEU A 68 -16.51 -27.59 -0.41
CA LEU A 68 -15.18 -27.16 0.04
C LEU A 68 -14.10 -27.30 -1.04
N THR A 69 -14.17 -28.36 -1.84
CA THR A 69 -13.21 -28.58 -2.93
C THR A 69 -13.45 -27.59 -4.07
N ALA A 70 -14.70 -27.35 -4.44
CA ALA A 70 -15.08 -26.38 -5.46
C ALA A 70 -14.67 -24.95 -5.09
N LEU A 71 -14.93 -24.55 -3.83
CA LEU A 71 -14.49 -23.25 -3.31
C LEU A 71 -12.96 -23.12 -3.35
N LYS A 72 -12.22 -24.14 -2.93
CA LYS A 72 -10.74 -24.11 -2.98
C LYS A 72 -10.17 -24.02 -4.39
N GLN A 73 -10.88 -24.52 -5.41
CA GLN A 73 -10.43 -24.46 -6.81
C GLN A 73 -10.75 -23.12 -7.50
N GLN A 74 -11.69 -22.32 -6.99
CA GLN A 74 -12.07 -21.05 -7.62
C GLN A 74 -10.93 -20.02 -7.68
N PRO A 75 -10.12 -19.80 -6.63
CA PRO A 75 -8.97 -18.90 -6.71
C PRO A 75 -7.96 -19.36 -7.76
N PHE A 76 -7.75 -20.67 -7.90
CA PHE A 76 -6.85 -21.23 -8.91
C PHE A 76 -7.39 -21.07 -10.32
N ARG A 77 -8.68 -21.37 -10.56
CA ARG A 77 -9.31 -21.17 -11.88
C ARG A 77 -9.34 -19.70 -12.27
N ARG A 78 -9.71 -18.80 -11.36
CA ARG A 78 -9.66 -17.36 -11.60
C ARG A 78 -8.24 -16.82 -11.74
N CYS A 79 -7.25 -17.43 -11.09
CA CYS A 79 -5.84 -17.10 -11.34
C CYS A 79 -5.42 -17.53 -12.76
N LYS A 80 -5.91 -18.68 -13.25
CA LYS A 80 -5.71 -19.15 -14.62
C LYS A 80 -6.46 -18.27 -15.64
N GLU A 81 -7.65 -17.80 -15.32
CA GLU A 81 -8.37 -16.80 -16.11
C GLU A 81 -7.69 -15.43 -16.06
N ALA A 82 -7.11 -15.02 -14.92
CA ALA A 82 -6.34 -13.78 -14.79
C ALA A 82 -4.95 -13.86 -15.45
N GLN A 83 -4.43 -15.07 -15.74
CA GLN A 83 -3.31 -15.21 -16.68
C GLN A 83 -3.74 -14.75 -18.08
N ALA A 84 -5.00 -14.94 -18.47
CA ALA A 84 -5.55 -14.28 -19.65
C ALA A 84 -5.66 -12.77 -19.38
N GLY A 85 -4.89 -11.98 -20.13
CA GLY A 85 -4.73 -10.53 -19.92
C GLY A 85 -3.50 -10.13 -19.10
N LEU A 86 -2.75 -11.09 -18.53
CA LEU A 86 -1.46 -10.79 -17.88
C LEU A 86 -0.47 -10.16 -18.87
N ALA A 87 -0.41 -10.67 -20.10
CA ALA A 87 0.42 -10.11 -21.17
C ALA A 87 0.06 -8.64 -21.44
N ALA A 88 -1.21 -8.33 -21.64
CA ALA A 88 -1.69 -6.95 -21.85
C ALA A 88 -1.37 -6.03 -20.65
N GLN A 89 -1.49 -6.55 -19.42
CA GLN A 89 -1.11 -5.79 -18.22
C GLN A 89 0.40 -5.57 -18.15
N ILE A 90 1.23 -6.56 -18.51
CA ILE A 90 2.69 -6.43 -18.58
C ILE A 90 3.07 -5.40 -19.64
N ASP A 91 2.47 -5.44 -20.84
CA ASP A 91 2.70 -4.50 -21.92
C ASP A 91 2.32 -3.07 -21.52
N LYS A 92 1.18 -2.91 -20.83
CA LYS A 92 0.78 -1.63 -20.23
C LYS A 92 1.84 -1.13 -19.24
N LEU A 93 2.34 -1.99 -18.36
CA LEU A 93 3.37 -1.62 -17.39
C LEU A 93 4.70 -1.25 -18.06
N HIS A 94 5.12 -1.97 -19.10
CA HIS A 94 6.28 -1.60 -19.90
C HIS A 94 6.08 -0.28 -20.65
N GLY A 95 4.88 -0.01 -21.15
CA GLY A 95 4.53 1.28 -21.74
C GLY A 95 4.65 2.42 -20.73
N LEU A 96 4.09 2.25 -19.54
CA LEU A 96 4.16 3.24 -18.47
C LEU A 96 5.61 3.46 -17.98
N ALA A 97 6.39 2.38 -17.83
CA ALA A 97 7.80 2.43 -17.46
C ALA A 97 8.61 3.26 -18.46
N ARG A 98 8.38 3.07 -19.77
CA ARG A 98 9.04 3.85 -20.82
C ARG A 98 8.67 5.34 -20.79
N SER A 99 7.45 5.66 -20.35
CA SER A 99 6.94 7.03 -20.31
C SER A 99 7.30 7.82 -19.05
N SER A 100 7.75 7.16 -17.98
CA SER A 100 7.93 7.81 -16.67
C SER A 100 9.06 7.17 -15.86
N PRO A 101 10.09 7.95 -15.47
CA PRO A 101 11.15 7.47 -14.58
C PRO A 101 10.60 7.01 -13.22
N TRP A 102 9.55 7.65 -12.72
CA TRP A 102 8.84 7.22 -11.51
C TRP A 102 8.28 5.81 -11.68
N GLN A 103 7.54 5.56 -12.77
CA GLN A 103 6.96 4.24 -13.00
C GLN A 103 8.05 3.18 -13.22
N ALA A 104 9.09 3.48 -14.00
CA ALA A 104 10.21 2.56 -14.20
C ALA A 104 10.85 2.17 -12.86
N ALA A 105 11.16 3.15 -12.03
CA ALA A 105 11.79 2.92 -10.73
C ALA A 105 10.88 2.18 -9.73
N THR A 106 9.57 2.46 -9.72
CA THR A 106 8.64 1.69 -8.88
C THR A 106 8.56 0.21 -9.30
N LEU A 107 8.61 -0.09 -10.60
CA LEU A 107 8.56 -1.44 -11.16
C LEU A 107 9.85 -2.25 -10.94
N HIS A 108 10.99 -1.59 -10.78
CA HIS A 108 12.27 -2.25 -10.48
C HIS A 108 12.34 -2.85 -9.05
N GLN A 109 11.33 -2.64 -8.22
CA GLN A 109 11.29 -3.22 -6.88
C GLN A 109 10.97 -4.71 -6.93
N THR A 110 11.81 -5.52 -6.28
CA THR A 110 11.55 -6.97 -6.19
C THR A 110 10.34 -7.26 -5.31
N PRO A 111 9.64 -8.39 -5.52
CA PRO A 111 8.56 -8.82 -4.63
C PRO A 111 9.01 -8.90 -3.16
N LYS A 112 10.24 -9.37 -2.90
CA LYS A 112 10.82 -9.39 -1.54
C LYS A 112 10.86 -7.97 -0.96
N LYS A 113 11.35 -6.98 -1.71
CA LYS A 113 11.41 -5.58 -1.24
C LYS A 113 10.03 -4.92 -1.06
N LEU A 114 9.01 -5.37 -1.78
CA LEU A 114 7.65 -4.88 -1.64
C LEU A 114 6.93 -5.51 -0.44
N TRP A 115 7.05 -6.83 -0.27
CA TRP A 115 6.26 -7.61 0.69
C TRP A 115 6.97 -7.91 2.01
N THR A 116 8.31 -8.02 2.00
CA THR A 116 9.09 -8.21 3.22
C THR A 116 9.18 -6.88 3.95
N HIS A 117 8.28 -6.71 4.91
CA HIS A 117 8.18 -5.50 5.71
C HIS A 117 8.50 -5.69 7.19
N GLU A 118 8.87 -6.90 7.66
CA GLU A 118 9.36 -7.17 9.04
C GLU A 118 8.57 -6.47 10.18
N ARG A 119 7.25 -6.32 9.99
CA ARG A 119 6.34 -5.56 10.86
C ARG A 119 6.72 -4.08 11.06
N GLU A 120 7.56 -3.54 10.19
CA GLU A 120 7.96 -2.13 10.11
C GLU A 120 6.95 -1.28 9.37
N LEU A 121 6.35 -1.85 8.32
CA LEU A 121 5.27 -1.23 7.57
C LEU A 121 3.94 -1.89 7.94
N THR A 122 2.86 -1.14 7.82
CA THR A 122 1.52 -1.71 7.91
C THR A 122 1.17 -2.46 6.63
N ALA A 123 0.25 -3.43 6.73
CA ALA A 123 -0.27 -4.13 5.56
C ALA A 123 -0.86 -3.16 4.51
N TYR A 124 -1.45 -2.05 4.96
CA TYR A 124 -1.98 -1.01 4.09
C TYR A 124 -0.86 -0.27 3.33
N GLN A 125 0.25 0.09 3.98
CA GLN A 125 1.38 0.75 3.32
C GLN A 125 2.02 -0.13 2.23
N VAL A 126 2.15 -1.43 2.51
CA VAL A 126 2.62 -2.41 1.53
C VAL A 126 1.62 -2.54 0.37
N TRP A 127 0.33 -2.62 0.68
CA TRP A 127 -0.73 -2.70 -0.32
C TRP A 127 -0.73 -1.49 -1.25
N VAL A 128 -0.64 -0.26 -0.72
CA VAL A 128 -0.58 0.96 -1.53
C VAL A 128 0.67 0.95 -2.40
N SER A 129 1.84 0.67 -1.82
CA SER A 129 3.12 0.64 -2.56
C SER A 129 3.10 -0.35 -3.73
N TYR A 130 2.57 -1.56 -3.50
CA TYR A 130 2.37 -2.57 -4.55
C TYR A 130 1.42 -2.08 -5.65
N ARG A 131 0.28 -1.47 -5.30
CA ARG A 131 -0.70 -0.98 -6.26
C ARG A 131 -0.19 0.24 -7.05
N VAL A 132 0.67 1.06 -6.46
CA VAL A 132 1.39 2.12 -7.19
C VAL A 132 2.34 1.51 -8.22
N ALA A 133 3.19 0.56 -7.80
CA ALA A 133 4.17 -0.07 -8.69
C ALA A 133 3.50 -0.79 -9.88
N THR A 134 2.35 -1.42 -9.63
CA THR A 134 1.57 -2.14 -10.65
C THR A 134 0.51 -1.29 -11.35
N ALA A 135 0.46 0.02 -11.08
CA ALA A 135 -0.50 0.96 -11.65
C ALA A 135 -1.97 0.49 -11.53
N GLN A 136 -2.31 -0.06 -10.35
CA GLN A 136 -3.61 -0.68 -10.02
C GLN A 136 -4.45 0.15 -9.05
N LEU A 137 -3.95 1.29 -8.56
CA LEU A 137 -4.77 2.21 -7.79
C LEU A 137 -5.82 2.87 -8.68
N ASN A 138 -7.09 2.75 -8.28
CA ASN A 138 -8.21 3.30 -9.04
C ASN A 138 -8.34 4.81 -8.77
N LEU A 139 -8.12 5.59 -9.83
CA LEU A 139 -8.25 7.03 -9.78
C LEU A 139 -9.69 7.50 -10.12
N TYR A 140 -10.64 6.61 -10.40
CA TYR A 140 -12.02 7.01 -10.73
C TYR A 140 -12.74 7.65 -9.52
N HIS A 141 -13.56 8.67 -9.79
CA HIS A 141 -14.55 9.25 -8.89
C HIS A 141 -15.65 9.91 -9.74
N SER A 142 -16.83 10.19 -9.15
CA SER A 142 -18.02 10.67 -9.87
C SER A 142 -17.79 11.97 -10.66
N GLY A 143 -17.08 12.94 -10.08
CA GLY A 143 -16.75 14.22 -10.73
C GLY A 143 -15.74 14.14 -11.88
N ARG A 144 -15.04 13.01 -12.02
CA ARG A 144 -13.95 12.83 -13.01
C ARG A 144 -14.43 12.84 -14.46
N GLN A 145 -15.70 12.53 -14.70
CA GLN A 145 -16.25 12.42 -16.05
C GLN A 145 -16.21 13.75 -16.83
N TYR A 146 -16.19 14.88 -16.12
CA TYR A 146 -16.17 16.22 -16.71
C TYR A 146 -14.74 16.74 -16.92
N ASP A 147 -13.85 16.44 -15.98
CA ASP A 147 -12.44 16.82 -16.03
C ASP A 147 -11.61 15.74 -15.34
N ASN A 148 -10.60 15.24 -16.06
CA ASN A 148 -9.65 14.27 -15.52
C ASN A 148 -8.53 14.91 -14.70
N SER A 149 -8.66 16.20 -14.36
CA SER A 149 -7.67 16.95 -13.60
C SER A 149 -7.60 16.51 -12.14
N CYS A 150 -6.42 16.70 -11.55
CA CYS A 150 -6.20 16.47 -10.14
C CYS A 150 -6.98 17.50 -9.29
N CYS A 151 -7.81 17.00 -8.37
CA CYS A 151 -8.61 17.83 -7.47
C CYS A 151 -7.87 18.21 -6.18
N LYS A 152 -6.63 17.75 -5.98
CA LYS A 152 -5.93 17.86 -4.69
C LYS A 152 -5.65 19.30 -4.28
N LEU A 153 -5.32 20.17 -5.23
CA LEU A 153 -5.09 21.60 -5.01
C LEU A 153 -5.65 22.40 -6.18
N GLN A 154 -6.02 23.66 -5.97
CA GLN A 154 -6.38 24.59 -7.06
C GLN A 154 -5.23 24.74 -8.09
N ALA A 155 -3.98 24.74 -7.62
CA ALA A 155 -2.80 24.77 -8.48
C ALA A 155 -2.66 23.53 -9.40
N CYS A 156 -3.39 22.44 -9.12
CA CYS A 156 -3.40 21.24 -9.95
C CYS A 156 -4.49 21.27 -11.05
N LYS A 157 -5.35 22.30 -11.07
CA LYS A 157 -6.42 22.41 -12.06
C LYS A 157 -5.85 22.43 -13.49
N GLY A 158 -6.44 21.66 -14.39
CA GLY A 158 -5.94 21.46 -15.75
C GLY A 158 -4.81 20.44 -15.89
N THR A 159 -4.24 19.95 -14.78
CA THR A 159 -3.24 18.88 -14.82
C THR A 159 -3.91 17.53 -14.68
N LYS A 160 -3.80 16.68 -15.71
CA LYS A 160 -4.36 15.32 -15.72
C LYS A 160 -3.90 14.52 -14.50
N GLU A 161 -4.87 14.00 -13.74
CA GLU A 161 -4.62 13.14 -12.60
C GLU A 161 -4.11 11.76 -13.07
N THR A 162 -2.86 11.49 -12.74
CA THR A 162 -2.18 10.21 -12.95
C THR A 162 -1.52 9.77 -11.64
N LEU A 163 -1.17 8.49 -11.52
CA LEU A 163 -0.43 8.04 -10.33
C LEU A 163 0.92 8.74 -10.20
N VAL A 164 1.59 9.01 -11.32
CA VAL A 164 2.84 9.78 -11.34
C VAL A 164 2.60 11.20 -10.84
N HIS A 165 1.51 11.86 -11.25
CA HIS A 165 1.17 13.17 -10.71
C HIS A 165 0.88 13.09 -9.19
N VAL A 166 0.00 12.20 -8.74
CA VAL A 166 -0.36 12.08 -7.31
C VAL A 166 0.85 11.78 -6.43
N MET A 167 1.76 10.92 -6.89
CA MET A 167 2.90 10.44 -6.11
C MET A 167 4.15 11.30 -6.25
N TRP A 168 4.28 12.07 -7.32
CA TRP A 168 5.47 12.87 -7.62
C TRP A 168 5.13 14.28 -8.07
N GLY A 169 4.38 14.44 -9.16
CA GLY A 169 4.21 15.74 -9.82
C GLY A 169 3.32 16.77 -9.10
N CYS A 170 2.47 16.35 -8.17
CA CYS A 170 1.60 17.23 -7.40
C CYS A 170 2.42 18.13 -6.46
N PRO A 171 2.10 19.42 -6.27
CA PRO A 171 2.83 20.29 -5.33
C PRO A 171 2.90 19.71 -3.91
N CYS A 172 1.82 19.11 -3.40
CA CYS A 172 1.87 18.38 -2.11
C CYS A 172 2.89 17.24 -2.12
N ALA A 173 3.01 16.50 -3.23
CA ALA A 173 3.99 15.43 -3.35
C ALA A 173 5.41 15.99 -3.40
N GLN A 174 5.65 17.03 -4.20
CA GLN A 174 6.94 17.73 -4.27
C GLN A 174 7.36 18.24 -2.89
N ALA A 175 6.47 18.90 -2.15
CA ALA A 175 6.75 19.42 -0.81
C ALA A 175 7.11 18.28 0.18
N CYS A 176 6.37 17.17 0.17
CA CYS A 176 6.68 16.00 1.01
C CYS A 176 8.04 15.38 0.67
N TRP A 177 8.36 15.20 -0.61
CA TRP A 177 9.66 14.67 -1.03
C TRP A 177 10.80 15.62 -0.72
N GLN A 178 10.60 16.92 -0.92
CA GLN A 178 11.56 17.96 -0.53
C GLN A 178 11.86 17.91 0.96
N LYS A 179 10.84 17.77 1.82
CA LYS A 179 11.04 17.60 3.27
C LYS A 179 11.91 16.37 3.56
N LEU A 180 11.59 15.21 2.97
CA LEU A 180 12.35 13.98 3.20
C LEU A 180 13.80 14.10 2.72
N LEU A 181 14.01 14.58 1.49
CA LEU A 181 15.33 14.74 0.90
C LEU A 181 16.19 15.75 1.65
N SER A 182 15.60 16.84 2.12
CA SER A 182 16.34 17.85 2.86
C SER A 182 16.82 17.32 4.20
N ASN A 183 15.99 16.51 4.88
CA ASN A 183 16.40 15.83 6.11
C ASN A 183 17.42 14.70 5.85
N TRP A 184 17.33 14.01 4.71
CA TRP A 184 18.26 12.94 4.36
C TRP A 184 19.67 13.44 4.03
N THR A 185 19.74 14.51 3.24
CA THR A 185 21.00 15.03 2.67
C THR A 185 21.62 16.15 3.50
N GLY A 186 20.87 16.74 4.43
CA GLY A 186 21.25 17.93 5.16
C GLY A 186 21.27 19.22 4.33
N LYS A 187 20.79 19.18 3.08
CA LYS A 187 20.75 20.33 2.17
C LYS A 187 19.31 20.73 1.90
N HIS A 188 19.04 22.02 1.75
CA HIS A 188 17.74 22.46 1.26
C HIS A 188 17.66 22.23 -0.26
N TRP A 189 16.64 21.51 -0.71
CA TRP A 189 16.36 21.29 -2.13
C TRP A 189 15.13 22.08 -2.56
N THR A 190 15.03 22.49 -3.83
CA THR A 190 13.84 23.16 -4.38
C THR A 190 13.52 22.67 -5.78
N GLY A 191 12.24 22.70 -6.14
CA GLY A 191 11.76 22.55 -7.52
C GLY A 191 12.42 21.40 -8.31
N LYS A 192 12.95 21.73 -9.50
CA LYS A 192 13.56 20.75 -10.43
C LYS A 192 14.75 19.99 -9.85
N ASP A 193 15.39 20.50 -8.80
CA ASP A 193 16.58 19.82 -8.25
C ASP A 193 16.26 18.48 -7.60
N ILE A 194 15.04 18.28 -7.11
CA ILE A 194 14.66 16.99 -6.54
C ILE A 194 14.40 15.91 -7.61
N GLU A 195 14.28 16.28 -8.90
CA GLU A 195 14.11 15.32 -10.01
C GLU A 195 15.23 14.29 -10.09
N ARG A 196 16.45 14.66 -9.71
CA ARG A 196 17.60 13.74 -9.66
C ARG A 196 17.37 12.55 -8.70
N PHE A 197 16.46 12.70 -7.74
CA PHE A 197 16.13 11.68 -6.75
C PHE A 197 14.84 10.90 -7.06
N ILE A 198 14.22 11.13 -8.22
CA ILE A 198 12.96 10.48 -8.59
C ILE A 198 13.04 8.96 -8.45
N THR A 199 14.14 8.37 -8.93
CA THR A 199 14.40 6.92 -8.84
C THR A 199 14.54 6.46 -7.40
N ASN A 200 15.20 7.22 -6.54
CA ASN A 200 15.39 6.87 -5.13
C ASN A 200 14.07 6.86 -4.36
N CYS A 201 13.24 7.88 -4.56
CA CYS A 201 11.93 8.01 -3.93
C CYS A 201 10.98 6.91 -4.42
N ALA A 202 10.86 6.75 -5.75
CA ALA A 202 9.99 5.76 -6.38
C ALA A 202 10.35 4.32 -6.02
N SER A 203 11.63 3.96 -6.11
CA SER A 203 12.09 2.59 -5.79
C SER A 203 12.23 2.34 -4.28
N ARG A 204 12.00 3.36 -3.45
CA ARG A 204 12.24 3.34 -2.00
C ARG A 204 13.65 2.84 -1.67
N THR A 205 14.62 3.25 -2.48
CA THR A 205 16.05 2.95 -2.33
C THR A 205 16.77 4.22 -1.95
N ALA A 206 17.41 4.19 -0.78
CA ALA A 206 18.14 5.33 -0.28
C ALA A 206 19.20 5.81 -1.30
N PRO A 207 19.32 7.11 -1.55
CA PRO A 207 20.47 7.63 -2.27
C PRO A 207 21.74 7.43 -1.43
N ALA A 208 22.90 7.65 -2.05
CA ALA A 208 24.16 7.67 -1.31
C ALA A 208 24.06 8.63 -0.11
N LEU A 209 24.66 8.23 1.01
CA LEU A 209 24.73 9.10 2.18
C LEU A 209 25.55 10.33 1.82
N ALA A 210 25.16 11.49 2.35
CA ALA A 210 26.03 12.65 2.31
C ALA A 210 27.33 12.31 3.05
N GLN A 211 28.47 12.73 2.49
CA GLN A 211 29.81 12.45 3.02
C GLN A 211 29.86 12.71 4.53
N GLY A 212 29.39 13.88 4.97
CA GLY A 212 29.40 14.26 6.39
C GLY A 212 28.56 13.38 7.32
N ILE A 213 27.54 12.66 6.84
CA ILE A 213 26.76 11.72 7.67
C ILE A 213 27.55 10.40 7.84
N ALA A 214 28.14 9.92 6.75
CA ALA A 214 28.96 8.70 6.80
C ALA A 214 30.22 8.91 7.66
N ASP A 215 30.88 10.05 7.48
CA ASP A 215 32.05 10.43 8.28
C ASP A 215 31.70 10.55 9.77
N ARG A 216 30.52 11.11 10.10
CA ARG A 216 30.04 11.18 11.48
C ARG A 216 29.84 9.79 12.08
N PHE A 217 29.20 8.85 11.36
CA PHE A 217 29.03 7.48 11.87
C PHE A 217 30.38 6.79 12.06
N ASN A 218 31.33 6.95 11.13
CA ASN A 218 32.67 6.40 11.27
C ASN A 218 33.44 7.02 12.44
N HIS A 219 33.23 8.30 12.75
CA HIS A 219 33.92 8.99 13.83
C HIS A 219 33.33 8.65 15.21
N GLU A 220 32.00 8.67 15.34
CA GLU A 220 31.30 8.42 16.61
C GLU A 220 31.20 6.94 16.95
N HIS A 221 31.08 6.08 15.93
CA HIS A 221 30.82 4.64 16.08
C HIS A 221 31.57 3.82 15.01
N PRO A 222 32.93 3.81 15.02
CA PRO A 222 33.73 3.17 13.97
C PRO A 222 33.39 1.68 13.79
N ASP A 223 33.19 0.95 14.88
CA ASP A 223 32.93 -0.50 14.85
C ASP A 223 31.51 -0.83 14.34
N ASP A 224 30.56 0.10 14.50
CA ASP A 224 29.15 -0.09 14.14
C ASP A 224 28.72 0.72 12.90
N ALA A 225 29.63 1.45 12.26
CA ALA A 225 29.30 2.40 11.21
C ALA A 225 28.47 1.77 10.08
N GLN A 226 28.78 0.53 9.69
CA GLN A 226 28.01 -0.21 8.68
C GLN A 226 26.57 -0.52 9.14
N GLN A 227 26.37 -0.82 10.42
CA GLN A 227 25.05 -1.06 11.00
C GLN A 227 24.23 0.22 11.03
N TYR A 228 24.84 1.35 11.43
CA TYR A 228 24.22 2.67 11.36
C TYR A 228 23.78 3.03 9.94
N VAL A 229 24.63 2.77 8.94
CA VAL A 229 24.28 2.97 7.51
C VAL A 229 23.08 2.10 7.11
N ALA A 230 23.03 0.84 7.55
CA ALA A 230 21.91 -0.05 7.26
C ALA A 230 20.60 0.44 7.89
N ILE A 231 20.64 0.85 9.16
CA ILE A 231 19.48 1.43 9.88
C ILE A 231 19.03 2.73 9.20
N TRP A 232 19.95 3.58 8.77
CA TRP A 232 19.62 4.82 8.06
C TRP A 232 18.89 4.52 6.75
N LYS A 233 19.39 3.56 5.95
CA LYS A 233 18.70 3.09 4.72
C LYS A 233 17.33 2.48 5.00
N ARG A 234 17.15 1.81 6.15
CA ARG A 234 15.85 1.29 6.61
C ARG A 234 14.88 2.44 6.92
N ILE A 235 15.33 3.48 7.61
CA ILE A 235 14.53 4.70 7.86
C ILE A 235 14.05 5.33 6.54
N TRP A 236 14.92 5.45 5.54
CA TRP A 236 14.53 5.94 4.21
C TRP A 236 13.39 5.12 3.61
N HIS A 237 13.51 3.79 3.64
CA HIS A 237 12.51 2.88 3.08
C HIS A 237 11.14 3.07 3.75
N ILE A 238 11.12 3.21 5.08
CA ILE A 238 9.91 3.44 5.86
C ILE A 238 9.30 4.80 5.49
N LEU A 239 10.08 5.88 5.52
CA LEU A 239 9.57 7.22 5.24
C LEU A 239 9.08 7.37 3.80
N CYS A 240 9.71 6.74 2.81
CA CYS A 240 9.18 6.72 1.45
C CYS A 240 7.82 6.01 1.37
N SER A 241 7.67 4.88 2.08
CA SER A 241 6.42 4.12 2.13
C SER A 241 5.31 4.90 2.83
N VAL A 242 5.64 5.62 3.91
CA VAL A 242 4.72 6.54 4.59
C VAL A 242 4.31 7.66 3.65
N CYS A 243 5.26 8.33 2.97
CA CYS A 243 4.97 9.42 2.03
C CYS A 243 3.99 8.98 0.94
N ILE A 244 4.27 7.87 0.26
CA ILE A 244 3.40 7.30 -0.79
C ILE A 244 1.98 7.03 -0.24
N THR A 245 1.89 6.47 0.96
CA THR A 245 0.62 6.12 1.59
C THR A 245 -0.17 7.35 2.02
N THR A 246 0.50 8.33 2.63
CA THR A 246 -0.10 9.60 3.05
C THR A 246 -0.61 10.39 1.85
N LEU A 247 0.18 10.48 0.76
CA LEU A 247 -0.25 11.16 -0.47
C LEU A 247 -1.52 10.52 -1.06
N TRP A 248 -1.61 9.19 -1.03
CA TRP A 248 -2.79 8.44 -1.46
C TRP A 248 -4.01 8.70 -0.57
N ILE A 249 -3.84 8.65 0.76
CA ILE A 249 -4.91 8.92 1.72
C ILE A 249 -5.44 10.34 1.52
N GLN A 250 -4.55 11.34 1.48
CA GLN A 250 -4.92 12.74 1.27
C GLN A 250 -5.73 12.94 -0.01
N ARG A 251 -5.26 12.35 -1.12
CA ARG A 251 -6.00 12.41 -2.39
C ARG A 251 -7.43 11.86 -2.21
N ASN A 252 -7.58 10.72 -1.56
CA ASN A 252 -8.90 10.13 -1.35
C ASN A 252 -9.78 10.96 -0.41
N ARG A 253 -9.22 11.59 0.63
CA ARG A 253 -10.00 12.48 1.50
C ARG A 253 -10.48 13.73 0.75
N VAL A 254 -9.63 14.33 -0.08
CA VAL A 254 -10.06 15.45 -0.94
C VAL A 254 -11.20 15.02 -1.88
N VAL A 255 -11.05 13.87 -2.54
CA VAL A 255 -12.01 13.40 -3.55
C VAL A 255 -13.32 12.91 -2.96
N PHE A 256 -13.29 12.16 -1.86
CA PHE A 256 -14.47 11.47 -1.32
C PHE A 256 -15.04 12.13 -0.06
N ASN A 257 -14.24 12.91 0.67
CA ASN A 257 -14.65 13.57 1.90
C ASN A 257 -14.64 15.11 1.78
N GLN A 258 -14.28 15.66 0.62
CA GLN A 258 -14.23 17.11 0.37
C GLN A 258 -13.27 17.85 1.33
N GLU A 259 -12.23 17.15 1.81
CA GLU A 259 -11.23 17.75 2.67
C GLU A 259 -10.36 18.74 1.89
N GLU A 260 -10.02 19.87 2.51
CA GLU A 260 -9.05 20.81 1.97
C GLU A 260 -7.65 20.46 2.45
N VAL A 261 -6.70 20.42 1.53
CA VAL A 261 -5.29 20.18 1.84
C VAL A 261 -4.44 21.32 1.31
N THR A 262 -3.34 21.62 2.01
CA THR A 262 -2.30 22.54 1.56
C THR A 262 -0.98 21.77 1.44
N GLU A 263 0.03 22.39 0.83
CA GLU A 263 1.38 21.82 0.83
C GLU A 263 1.91 21.64 2.25
N GLU A 264 1.71 22.65 3.11
CA GLU A 264 2.12 22.63 4.51
C GLU A 264 1.41 21.54 5.31
N SER A 265 0.07 21.44 5.21
CA SER A 265 -0.68 20.40 5.93
C SER A 265 -0.30 19.01 5.44
N SER A 266 0.00 18.88 4.14
CA SER A 266 0.45 17.61 3.56
C SER A 266 1.79 17.16 4.12
N VAL A 267 2.75 18.09 4.20
CA VAL A 267 4.08 17.84 4.79
C VAL A 267 3.97 17.52 6.26
N GLN A 268 3.14 18.26 7.00
CA GLN A 268 2.95 18.06 8.43
C GLN A 268 2.36 16.67 8.73
N GLU A 269 1.34 16.24 8.00
CA GLU A 269 0.74 14.91 8.16
C GLU A 269 1.74 13.79 7.81
N PHE A 270 2.45 13.92 6.68
CA PHE A 270 3.50 12.98 6.28
C PHE A 270 4.55 12.85 7.38
N TRP A 271 5.12 13.97 7.82
CA TRP A 271 6.22 13.99 8.76
C TRP A 271 5.80 13.46 10.14
N THR A 272 4.65 13.91 10.64
CA THR A 272 4.09 13.45 11.92
C THR A 272 3.82 11.95 11.91
N THR A 273 3.22 11.44 10.83
CA THR A 273 2.94 10.01 10.68
C THR A 273 4.22 9.19 10.62
N GLY A 274 5.21 9.67 9.85
CA GLY A 274 6.52 9.03 9.73
C GLY A 274 7.26 8.97 11.07
N MET A 275 7.34 10.10 11.79
CA MET A 275 8.02 10.17 13.09
C MET A 275 7.32 9.30 14.14
N ARG A 276 5.99 9.26 14.16
CA ARG A 276 5.24 8.36 15.05
C ARG A 276 5.57 6.89 14.79
N GLN A 277 5.63 6.49 13.53
CA GLN A 277 5.98 5.12 13.15
C GLN A 277 7.42 4.77 13.51
N LEU A 278 8.38 5.63 13.20
CA LEU A 278 9.78 5.42 13.59
C LEU A 278 9.94 5.35 15.11
N THR A 279 9.23 6.19 15.86
CA THR A 279 9.25 6.15 17.33
C THR A 279 8.69 4.82 17.86
N ALA A 280 7.60 4.33 17.27
CA ALA A 280 7.04 3.03 17.64
C ALA A 280 8.01 1.88 17.35
N LEU A 281 8.70 1.92 16.20
CA LEU A 281 9.72 0.93 15.85
C LEU A 281 10.93 1.01 16.77
N ALA A 282 11.46 2.20 17.04
CA ALA A 282 12.57 2.37 17.97
C ALA A 282 12.22 1.84 19.38
N LYS A 283 11.01 2.08 19.86
CA LYS A 283 10.52 1.49 21.13
C LYS A 283 10.42 -0.03 21.08
N ARG A 284 10.00 -0.60 19.95
CA ARG A 284 9.94 -2.05 19.74
C ARG A 284 11.32 -2.68 19.75
N GLU A 285 12.25 -2.11 18.97
CA GLU A 285 13.63 -2.60 18.90
C GLU A 285 14.28 -2.53 20.29
N ARG A 286 14.20 -1.42 21.01
CA ARG A 286 14.74 -1.34 22.40
C ARG A 286 14.22 -2.41 23.37
N ARG A 287 13.05 -2.99 23.11
CA ARG A 287 12.45 -4.06 23.93
C ARG A 287 12.82 -5.46 23.46
N ASN A 288 13.50 -5.59 22.31
CA ASN A 288 13.96 -6.86 21.79
C ASN A 288 15.27 -7.26 22.49
N PRO A 289 15.30 -8.38 23.24
CA PRO A 289 16.48 -8.84 23.97
C PRO A 289 17.73 -8.94 23.10
N ASP A 290 17.57 -9.32 21.83
CA ASP A 290 18.65 -9.50 20.85
C ASP A 290 19.29 -8.18 20.38
N THR A 291 18.69 -7.04 20.73
CA THR A 291 19.18 -5.68 20.38
C THR A 291 19.46 -4.82 21.61
N VAL A 292 19.27 -5.37 22.81
CA VAL A 292 19.74 -4.75 24.04
C VAL A 292 21.26 -4.86 24.02
N ILE A 293 21.94 -3.71 23.95
CA ILE A 293 23.39 -3.65 24.17
C ILE A 293 23.64 -4.24 25.56
N GLN A 294 24.15 -5.47 25.62
CA GLN A 294 24.68 -6.03 26.85
C GLN A 294 26.00 -5.29 27.09
N GLY A 295 26.01 -4.44 28.12
CA GLY A 295 27.22 -3.82 28.64
C GLY A 295 28.13 -4.83 29.32
#